data_AF-A0AA95I586-F1
#
_entry.id   AF-A0AA95I586-F1
#
_cell.length_a   1.000
_cell.length_b   1.000
_cell.length_c   1.000
_cell.angle_alpha   90.00
_cell.angle_beta   90.00
_cell.angle_gamma   90.00
#
_symmetry.space_group_name_H-M   'P 1'
#
loop_
_entity.id
_entity.type
_entity.pdbx_description
1 polymer ?
#
loop_
_entity_poly.entity_id
_entity_poly.type
_entity_poly.pdbx_seq_one_letter_code
_entity_poly.pdbx_strand_id
1 'polypeptide(L)'
;MRVVGADGTTEPAPAFAEPITIALQVDPNANPDLLGIYFISADGTLEYMGGTLADGMITAKIHHLGKYAVPEYNKTFADVGESHWAIQAIKKMAAKHIIAGIDDTRFDPQGNVTRAEFAAMLTRALGLTAADTLTFTDVIPDAWYAEAIAKASSAGIVHGRDSITLRQMPSSPGKKWPL
;
A
#
# COMPACT_ATOMS: atom_id res chain seq x y z
N MET A 1 -8.13 -5.35 17.45
CA MET A 1 -9.34 -5.99 18.02
C MET A 1 -8.91 -6.86 19.20
N ARG A 2 -9.60 -6.83 20.34
CA ARG A 2 -9.25 -7.64 21.53
C ARG A 2 -10.43 -8.54 21.86
N VAL A 3 -10.17 -9.81 22.13
CA VAL A 3 -11.19 -10.76 22.61
C VAL A 3 -11.15 -10.72 24.13
N VAL A 4 -12.31 -10.45 24.74
CA VAL A 4 -12.46 -10.48 26.19
C VAL A 4 -12.91 -11.90 26.56
N GLY A 5 -12.06 -12.64 27.27
CA GLY A 5 -12.43 -13.92 27.86
C GLY A 5 -13.50 -13.74 28.95
N ALA A 6 -14.22 -14.81 29.27
CA ALA A 6 -15.23 -14.80 30.35
C ALA A 6 -14.62 -14.46 31.74
N ASP A 7 -13.31 -14.52 31.87
CA ASP A 7 -12.49 -14.15 33.04
C ASP A 7 -12.05 -12.68 33.05
N GLY A 8 -12.46 -11.87 32.05
CA GLY A 8 -12.08 -10.47 31.92
C GLY A 8 -10.68 -10.25 31.35
N THR A 9 -9.96 -11.31 30.95
CA THR A 9 -8.67 -11.17 30.27
C THR A 9 -8.89 -10.68 28.84
N THR A 10 -8.09 -9.71 28.41
CA THR A 10 -8.16 -9.14 27.06
C THR A 10 -7.02 -9.66 26.21
N GLU A 11 -7.27 -10.74 25.50
CA GLU A 11 -6.36 -11.34 24.52
C GLU A 11 -6.41 -10.52 23.21
N PRO A 12 -5.30 -10.37 22.47
CA PRO A 12 -5.36 -9.91 21.09
C PRO A 12 -6.31 -10.82 20.31
N ALA A 13 -7.15 -10.26 19.44
CA ALA A 13 -8.01 -11.10 18.60
C ALA A 13 -7.14 -12.07 17.80
N PRO A 14 -7.51 -13.36 17.73
CA PRO A 14 -6.66 -14.39 17.13
C PRO A 14 -6.38 -14.02 15.67
N ALA A 15 -5.10 -13.78 15.37
CA ALA A 15 -4.60 -13.79 14.01
C ALA A 15 -4.54 -15.26 13.56
N PHE A 16 -4.89 -15.53 12.30
CA PHE A 16 -4.84 -16.89 11.79
C PHE A 16 -3.38 -17.31 11.59
N ALA A 17 -3.03 -18.51 12.06
CA ALA A 17 -1.71 -19.10 11.79
C ALA A 17 -1.47 -19.30 10.28
N GLU A 18 -2.53 -19.63 9.54
CA GLU A 18 -2.56 -19.67 8.08
C GLU A 18 -3.67 -18.76 7.55
N PRO A 19 -3.45 -18.02 6.46
CA PRO A 19 -4.47 -17.14 5.92
C PRO A 19 -5.69 -17.93 5.41
N ILE A 20 -6.87 -17.39 5.65
CA ILE A 20 -8.10 -17.88 5.01
C ILE A 20 -8.38 -17.10 3.73
N THR A 21 -9.03 -17.74 2.76
CA THR A 21 -9.47 -17.06 1.52
C THR A 21 -10.91 -16.62 1.68
N ILE A 22 -11.17 -15.33 1.43
CA ILE A 22 -12.52 -14.82 1.28
C ILE A 22 -12.85 -14.58 -0.19
N ALA A 23 -14.12 -14.74 -0.54
CA ALA A 23 -14.67 -14.46 -1.86
C ALA A 23 -15.87 -13.54 -1.70
N LEU A 24 -15.85 -12.40 -2.38
CA LEU A 24 -16.91 -11.40 -2.33
C LEU A 24 -17.43 -11.16 -3.75
N GLN A 25 -18.76 -11.13 -3.90
CA GLN A 25 -19.37 -10.77 -5.17
C GLN A 25 -19.12 -9.29 -5.48
N VAL A 26 -18.92 -9.02 -6.76
CA VAL A 26 -18.65 -7.69 -7.29
C VAL A 26 -19.91 -7.15 -7.96
N ASP A 27 -20.17 -5.85 -7.81
CA ASP A 27 -21.19 -5.16 -8.60
C ASP A 27 -20.79 -5.24 -10.10
N PRO A 28 -21.62 -5.85 -10.97
CA PRO A 28 -21.30 -6.01 -12.39
C PRO A 28 -21.10 -4.68 -13.14
N ASN A 29 -21.51 -3.54 -12.57
CA ASN A 29 -21.33 -2.22 -13.17
C ASN A 29 -20.08 -1.49 -12.68
N ALA A 30 -19.38 -2.01 -11.66
CA ALA A 30 -18.21 -1.36 -11.11
C ALA A 30 -16.99 -1.48 -12.04
N ASN A 31 -16.10 -0.50 -11.99
CA ASN A 31 -14.87 -0.53 -12.78
C ASN A 31 -13.85 -1.53 -12.18
N PRO A 32 -13.54 -2.65 -12.85
CA PRO A 32 -12.69 -3.70 -12.29
C PRO A 32 -11.25 -3.25 -11.99
N ASP A 33 -10.75 -2.21 -12.66
CA ASP A 33 -9.41 -1.69 -12.42
C ASP A 33 -9.28 -0.91 -11.09
N LEU A 34 -10.40 -0.51 -10.51
CA LEU A 34 -10.48 0.27 -9.27
C LEU A 34 -10.95 -0.56 -8.07
N LEU A 35 -11.09 -1.87 -8.26
CA LEU A 35 -11.54 -2.79 -7.22
C LEU A 35 -10.39 -3.41 -6.44
N GLY A 36 -10.70 -3.71 -5.19
CA GLY A 36 -9.87 -4.44 -4.25
C GLY A 36 -10.72 -4.95 -3.10
N ILE A 37 -10.25 -5.98 -2.40
CA ILE A 37 -10.77 -6.28 -1.09
C ILE A 37 -10.12 -5.32 -0.11
N TYR A 38 -10.94 -4.65 0.70
CA TYR A 38 -10.48 -3.79 1.77
C TYR A 38 -10.97 -4.30 3.11
N PHE A 39 -10.09 -4.27 4.09
CA PHE A 39 -10.48 -4.32 5.49
C PHE A 39 -10.96 -2.94 5.92
N ILE A 40 -12.05 -2.90 6.68
CA ILE A 40 -12.59 -1.69 7.29
C ILE A 40 -12.24 -1.73 8.78
N SER A 41 -11.29 -0.88 9.18
CA SER A 41 -10.88 -0.73 10.57
C SER A 41 -12.01 -0.14 11.43
N ALA A 42 -11.83 -0.16 12.76
CA ALA A 42 -12.85 0.31 13.70
C ALA A 42 -13.19 1.81 13.55
N ASP A 43 -12.24 2.62 13.07
CA ASP A 43 -12.41 4.05 12.78
C ASP A 43 -12.93 4.34 11.36
N GLY A 44 -13.17 3.29 10.56
CA GLY A 44 -13.68 3.41 9.19
C GLY A 44 -12.62 3.58 8.12
N THR A 45 -11.33 3.54 8.47
CA THR A 45 -10.23 3.54 7.50
C THR A 45 -10.26 2.28 6.63
N LEU A 46 -9.96 2.44 5.35
CA LEU A 46 -9.87 1.34 4.39
C LEU A 46 -8.40 0.90 4.25
N GLU A 47 -8.15 -0.38 4.52
CA GLU A 47 -6.85 -1.02 4.34
C GLU A 47 -6.92 -1.98 3.14
N TYR A 48 -6.08 -1.76 2.12
CA TYR A 48 -6.08 -2.57 0.91
C TYR A 48 -5.48 -3.96 1.17
N MET A 49 -6.28 -5.01 0.96
CA MET A 49 -5.91 -6.41 1.20
C MET A 49 -5.55 -7.16 -0.10
N GLY A 50 -5.48 -6.46 -1.23
CA GLY A 50 -5.30 -7.09 -2.54
C GLY A 50 -6.60 -7.60 -3.14
N GLY A 51 -6.50 -8.54 -4.06
CA GLY A 51 -7.67 -9.15 -4.69
C GLY A 51 -7.37 -9.67 -6.08
N THR A 52 -7.89 -10.86 -6.38
CA THR A 52 -7.93 -11.42 -7.73
C THR A 52 -9.39 -11.53 -8.16
N LEU A 53 -9.76 -10.82 -9.21
CA LEU A 53 -11.09 -10.86 -9.81
C LEU A 53 -11.19 -12.04 -10.78
N ALA A 54 -12.14 -12.92 -10.57
CA ALA A 54 -12.50 -14.01 -11.47
C ALA A 54 -14.00 -14.32 -11.32
N ASP A 55 -14.70 -14.56 -12.43
CA ASP A 55 -16.09 -15.02 -12.45
C ASP A 55 -17.06 -14.17 -11.59
N GLY A 56 -16.90 -12.84 -11.62
CA GLY A 56 -17.74 -11.90 -10.86
C GLY A 56 -17.49 -11.90 -9.34
N MET A 57 -16.45 -12.62 -8.89
CA MET A 57 -16.00 -12.63 -7.49
C MET A 57 -14.57 -12.11 -7.39
N ILE A 58 -14.31 -11.32 -6.37
CA ILE A 58 -12.94 -10.97 -5.99
C ILE A 58 -12.53 -11.83 -4.78
N THR A 59 -11.31 -12.35 -4.83
CA THR A 59 -10.76 -13.23 -3.78
C THR A 59 -9.46 -12.68 -3.22
N ALA A 60 -9.28 -12.78 -1.90
CA ALA A 60 -8.02 -12.43 -1.24
C ALA A 60 -7.76 -13.32 -0.03
N LYS A 61 -6.48 -13.45 0.32
CA LYS A 61 -6.02 -14.08 1.56
C LYS A 61 -6.04 -13.06 2.69
N ILE A 62 -6.68 -13.40 3.81
CA ILE A 62 -6.77 -12.54 4.98
C ILE A 62 -6.18 -13.25 6.21
N HIS A 63 -5.56 -12.48 7.10
CA HIS A 63 -4.86 -12.99 8.28
C HIS A 63 -5.59 -12.71 9.60
N HIS A 64 -6.72 -11.99 9.56
CA HIS A 64 -7.54 -11.71 10.73
C HIS A 64 -9.01 -11.58 10.37
N LEU A 65 -9.89 -11.71 11.37
CA LEU A 65 -11.32 -11.44 11.20
C LEU A 65 -11.61 -9.94 11.18
N GLY A 66 -12.73 -9.57 10.58
CA GLY A 66 -13.14 -8.17 10.49
C GLY A 66 -14.23 -7.90 9.47
N LYS A 67 -14.49 -6.60 9.22
CA LYS A 67 -15.40 -6.15 8.16
C LYS A 67 -14.60 -5.98 6.88
N TYR A 68 -15.07 -6.60 5.81
CA TYR A 68 -14.44 -6.51 4.49
C TYR A 68 -15.44 -6.02 3.46
N ALA A 69 -14.97 -5.24 2.49
CA ALA A 69 -15.79 -4.72 1.40
C ALA A 69 -15.00 -4.65 0.08
N VAL A 70 -15.73 -4.47 -1.01
CA VAL A 70 -15.19 -4.28 -2.37
C VAL A 70 -15.68 -2.94 -2.93
N PRO A 71 -15.25 -1.80 -2.38
CA PRO A 71 -15.56 -0.50 -2.94
C PRO A 71 -14.86 -0.29 -4.29
N GLU A 72 -15.45 0.56 -5.13
CA GLU A 72 -14.75 1.19 -6.23
C GLU A 72 -13.94 2.38 -5.71
N TYR A 73 -12.62 2.24 -5.60
CA TYR A 73 -11.75 3.32 -5.09
C TYR A 73 -11.34 4.25 -6.23
N ASN A 74 -12.15 5.26 -6.50
CA ASN A 74 -11.92 6.22 -7.60
C ASN A 74 -11.27 7.53 -7.11
N LYS A 75 -10.00 7.45 -6.69
CA LYS A 75 -9.23 8.65 -6.29
C LYS A 75 -8.81 9.47 -7.51
N THR A 76 -9.17 10.75 -7.50
CA THR A 76 -8.77 11.75 -8.50
C THR A 76 -7.87 12.81 -7.88
N PHE A 77 -7.10 13.49 -8.72
CA PHE A 77 -6.24 14.61 -8.33
C PHE A 77 -6.53 15.82 -9.22
N ALA A 78 -6.61 17.01 -8.63
CA ALA A 78 -7.00 18.24 -9.29
C ALA A 78 -6.00 18.69 -10.37
N ASP A 79 -4.74 18.28 -10.27
CA ASP A 79 -3.67 18.53 -11.23
C ASP A 79 -3.51 17.42 -12.28
N VAL A 80 -4.41 16.42 -12.29
CA VAL A 80 -4.49 15.36 -13.29
C VAL A 80 -5.84 15.47 -14.01
N GLY A 81 -5.85 16.24 -15.10
CA GLY A 81 -7.06 16.42 -15.91
C GLY A 81 -7.58 15.13 -16.53
N GLU A 82 -8.87 15.09 -16.88
CA GLU A 82 -9.54 13.90 -17.42
C GLU A 82 -8.94 13.38 -18.74
N SER A 83 -8.36 14.28 -19.53
CA SER A 83 -7.67 13.96 -20.79
C SER A 83 -6.19 13.62 -20.62
N HIS A 84 -5.66 13.63 -19.39
CA HIS A 84 -4.26 13.32 -19.12
C HIS A 84 -4.00 11.84 -19.42
N TRP A 85 -3.01 11.55 -20.26
CA TRP A 85 -2.70 10.20 -20.73
C TRP A 85 -2.51 9.17 -19.60
N ALA A 86 -1.96 9.61 -18.46
CA ALA A 86 -1.68 8.76 -17.30
C ALA A 86 -2.87 8.60 -16.33
N ILE A 87 -4.02 9.24 -16.55
CA ILE A 87 -5.10 9.30 -15.55
C ILE A 87 -5.56 7.91 -15.09
N GLN A 88 -5.73 6.97 -16.02
CA GLN A 88 -6.19 5.63 -15.68
C GLN A 88 -5.14 4.84 -14.89
N ALA A 89 -3.87 4.98 -15.25
CA ALA A 89 -2.77 4.36 -14.51
C ALA A 89 -2.67 4.92 -13.08
N ILE A 90 -2.81 6.23 -12.93
CA ILE A 90 -2.82 6.91 -11.63
C ILE A 90 -3.99 6.43 -10.78
N LYS A 91 -5.22 6.42 -11.32
CA LYS A 91 -6.40 5.93 -10.59
C LYS A 91 -6.24 4.49 -10.13
N LYS A 92 -5.78 3.60 -11.02
CA LYS A 92 -5.54 2.19 -10.73
C LYS A 92 -4.48 1.99 -9.64
N MET A 93 -3.36 2.72 -9.73
CA MET A 93 -2.30 2.62 -8.72
C MET A 93 -2.74 3.21 -7.37
N ALA A 94 -3.55 4.27 -7.37
CA ALA A 94 -4.12 4.85 -6.16
C ALA A 94 -5.15 3.90 -5.52
N ALA A 95 -6.01 3.27 -6.31
CA ALA A 95 -6.93 2.22 -5.85
C ALA A 95 -6.19 1.06 -5.18
N LYS A 96 -5.01 0.69 -5.69
CA LYS A 96 -4.19 -0.36 -5.07
C LYS A 96 -3.31 0.13 -3.91
N HIS A 97 -3.47 1.37 -3.48
CA HIS A 97 -2.65 2.03 -2.47
C HIS A 97 -1.14 2.00 -2.78
N ILE A 98 -0.76 1.83 -4.05
CA ILE A 98 0.65 1.83 -4.48
C ILE A 98 1.20 3.26 -4.44
N ILE A 99 0.36 4.23 -4.84
CA ILE A 99 0.66 5.66 -4.85
C ILE A 99 -0.35 6.43 -4.02
N ALA A 100 0.08 7.59 -3.55
CA ALA A 100 -0.80 8.63 -3.03
C ALA A 100 -0.44 9.99 -3.66
N GLY A 101 -1.21 11.02 -3.35
CA GLY A 101 -0.87 12.38 -3.76
C GLY A 101 0.34 12.93 -3.03
N ILE A 102 0.81 14.09 -3.46
CA ILE A 102 1.73 14.94 -2.68
C ILE A 102 0.99 15.62 -1.52
N ASP A 103 -0.32 15.76 -1.69
CA ASP A 103 -1.30 16.17 -0.71
C ASP A 103 -2.64 15.51 -1.06
N ASP A 104 -3.70 15.86 -0.34
CA ASP A 104 -5.03 15.26 -0.54
C ASP A 104 -5.62 15.51 -1.92
N THR A 105 -5.15 16.55 -2.63
CA THR A 105 -5.74 17.04 -3.88
C THR A 105 -4.82 16.93 -5.09
N ARG A 106 -3.50 16.86 -4.92
CA ARG A 106 -2.52 16.92 -6.01
C ARG A 106 -1.64 15.67 -6.07
N PHE A 107 -1.27 15.28 -7.28
CA PHE A 107 -0.37 14.15 -7.56
C PHE A 107 1.02 14.58 -8.06
N ASP A 108 1.11 15.74 -8.73
CA ASP A 108 2.30 16.24 -9.41
C ASP A 108 2.79 15.27 -10.53
N PRO A 109 1.99 15.08 -11.60
CA PRO A 109 2.30 14.09 -12.66
C PRO A 109 3.53 14.43 -13.51
N GLN A 110 4.00 15.67 -13.47
CA GLN A 110 5.19 16.14 -14.19
C GLN A 110 6.43 16.23 -13.30
N GLY A 111 6.27 16.01 -11.99
CA GLY A 111 7.38 16.00 -11.06
C GLY A 111 8.25 14.77 -11.21
N ASN A 112 9.54 14.93 -10.90
CA ASN A 112 10.47 13.81 -10.88
C ASN A 112 10.12 12.86 -9.73
N VAL A 113 10.16 11.56 -10.01
CA VAL A 113 10.08 10.50 -9.01
C VAL A 113 11.46 10.26 -8.41
N THR A 114 11.57 10.33 -7.09
CA THR A 114 12.80 10.02 -6.36
C THR A 114 13.00 8.50 -6.23
N ARG A 115 14.23 8.05 -6.00
CA ARG A 115 14.51 6.62 -5.74
C ARG A 115 13.75 6.09 -4.51
N ALA A 116 13.55 6.92 -3.49
CA ALA A 116 12.78 6.56 -2.29
C ALA A 116 11.31 6.31 -2.63
N GLU A 117 10.69 7.22 -3.38
CA GLU A 117 9.32 7.07 -3.86
C GLU A 117 9.18 5.84 -4.76
N PHE A 118 10.15 5.61 -5.65
CA PHE A 118 10.15 4.44 -6.52
C PHE A 118 10.25 3.12 -5.71
N ALA A 119 11.15 3.05 -4.73
CA ALA A 119 11.26 1.89 -3.84
C ALA A 119 9.97 1.66 -3.05
N ALA A 120 9.33 2.73 -2.54
CA ALA A 120 8.05 2.64 -1.87
C ALA A 120 6.94 2.11 -2.79
N MET A 121 6.85 2.59 -4.05
CA MET A 121 5.91 2.05 -5.03
C MET A 121 6.13 0.56 -5.27
N LEU A 122 7.38 0.14 -5.48
CA LEU A 122 7.71 -1.26 -5.74
C LEU A 122 7.38 -2.16 -4.56
N THR A 123 7.79 -1.77 -3.35
CA THR A 123 7.51 -2.50 -2.12
C THR A 123 6.01 -2.72 -1.93
N ARG A 124 5.18 -1.70 -2.19
CA ARG A 124 3.72 -1.81 -2.12
C ARG A 124 3.14 -2.66 -3.25
N ALA A 125 3.58 -2.42 -4.49
CA ALA A 125 3.09 -3.14 -5.67
C ALA A 125 3.37 -4.65 -5.60
N LEU A 126 4.49 -5.03 -4.98
CA LEU A 126 4.90 -6.43 -4.81
C LEU A 126 4.45 -7.03 -3.47
N GLY A 127 3.87 -6.24 -2.56
CA GLY A 127 3.45 -6.70 -1.24
C GLY A 127 4.62 -7.23 -0.40
N LEU A 128 5.79 -6.61 -0.48
CA LEU A 128 6.97 -7.07 0.28
C LEU A 128 6.75 -6.81 1.78
N THR A 129 6.97 -7.84 2.59
CA THR A 129 6.79 -7.77 4.05
C THR A 129 8.10 -7.97 4.82
N ALA A 130 9.04 -8.76 4.28
CA ALA A 130 10.34 -8.99 4.89
C ALA A 130 11.25 -7.77 4.76
N ALA A 131 11.91 -7.40 5.85
CA ALA A 131 12.84 -6.28 5.92
C ALA A 131 14.05 -6.68 6.75
N ASP A 132 15.25 -6.47 6.21
CA ASP A 132 16.50 -6.65 6.94
C ASP A 132 16.95 -5.33 7.57
N THR A 133 17.84 -5.41 8.55
CA THR A 133 18.47 -4.22 9.12
C THR A 133 19.25 -3.47 8.05
N LEU A 134 18.93 -2.19 7.86
CA LEU A 134 19.62 -1.33 6.91
C LEU A 134 21.05 -1.01 7.38
N THR A 135 22.01 -1.11 6.47
CA THR A 135 23.40 -0.68 6.69
C THR A 135 23.72 0.65 6.01
N PHE A 136 22.77 1.22 5.26
CA PHE A 136 22.95 2.49 4.55
C PHE A 136 22.93 3.67 5.53
N THR A 137 24.07 4.36 5.63
CA THR A 137 24.25 5.52 6.51
C THR A 137 23.55 6.78 6.01
N ASP A 138 23.22 6.83 4.72
CA ASP A 138 22.48 7.92 4.08
C ASP A 138 20.96 7.70 4.07
N VAL A 139 20.47 6.66 4.75
CA VAL A 139 19.05 6.44 5.06
C VAL A 139 18.79 6.85 6.51
N ILE A 140 17.96 7.86 6.70
CA ILE A 140 17.53 8.27 8.04
C ILE A 140 16.60 7.17 8.58
N PRO A 141 16.91 6.53 9.74
CA PRO A 141 16.15 5.37 10.22
C PRO A 141 14.65 5.63 10.40
N ASP A 142 14.26 6.82 10.84
CA ASP A 142 12.87 7.19 11.10
C ASP A 142 12.20 7.93 9.92
N ALA A 143 12.85 7.97 8.76
CA ALA A 143 12.21 8.54 7.57
C ALA A 143 11.10 7.62 7.06
N TRP A 144 10.04 8.21 6.52
CA TRP A 144 8.87 7.49 5.99
C TRP A 144 9.22 6.42 4.94
N TYR A 145 10.36 6.57 4.25
CA TYR A 145 10.83 5.65 3.22
C TYR A 145 11.79 4.56 3.73
N ALA A 146 12.26 4.63 4.98
CA ALA A 146 13.30 3.74 5.50
C ALA A 146 12.85 2.28 5.46
N GLU A 147 11.63 1.99 5.92
CA GLU A 147 11.07 0.64 5.87
C GLU A 147 10.93 0.12 4.43
N ALA A 148 10.49 0.98 3.51
CA ALA A 148 10.37 0.61 2.10
C ALA A 148 11.73 0.26 1.47
N ILE A 149 12.79 0.98 1.82
CA ILE A 149 14.16 0.68 1.38
C ILE A 149 14.65 -0.63 2.01
N ALA A 150 14.37 -0.86 3.30
CA ALA A 150 14.74 -2.11 3.97
C ALA A 150 14.13 -3.33 3.27
N LYS A 151 12.83 -3.26 2.96
CA LYS A 151 12.10 -4.31 2.23
C LYS A 151 12.65 -4.51 0.82
N ALA A 152 12.84 -3.43 0.07
CA ALA A 152 13.35 -3.51 -1.29
C ALA A 152 14.81 -4.01 -1.36
N SER A 153 15.63 -3.66 -0.36
CA SER A 153 17.00 -4.16 -0.24
C SER A 153 17.03 -5.65 0.09
N SER A 154 16.21 -6.10 1.05
CA SER A 154 16.08 -7.52 1.43
C SER A 154 15.62 -8.38 0.24
N ALA A 155 14.70 -7.85 -0.57
CA ALA A 155 14.24 -8.50 -1.79
C ALA A 155 15.26 -8.45 -2.96
N GLY A 156 16.42 -7.81 -2.78
CA GLY A 156 17.44 -7.67 -3.83
C GLY A 156 17.04 -6.75 -4.99
N ILE A 157 16.05 -5.89 -4.79
CA ILE A 157 15.55 -4.94 -5.81
C ILE A 157 16.37 -3.65 -5.78
N VAL A 158 16.80 -3.24 -4.59
CA VAL A 158 17.59 -2.03 -4.37
C VAL A 158 18.99 -2.42 -3.94
N HIS A 159 19.98 -1.93 -4.68
CA HIS A 159 21.39 -2.07 -4.35
C HIS A 159 22.00 -0.71 -4.00
N GLY A 160 22.84 -0.70 -2.97
CA GLY A 160 23.70 0.44 -2.67
C GLY A 160 24.72 0.68 -3.78
N ARG A 161 25.22 1.92 -3.85
CA ARG A 161 26.43 2.22 -4.63
C ARG A 161 27.62 1.45 -4.06
N ASP A 162 27.66 1.35 -2.74
CA ASP A 162 28.60 0.58 -1.95
C ASP A 162 27.87 0.00 -0.72
N SER A 163 28.60 -0.64 0.18
CA SER A 163 28.03 -1.34 1.34
C SER A 163 27.33 -0.44 2.36
N ILE A 164 27.59 0.87 2.34
CA ILE A 164 27.06 1.82 3.34
C ILE A 164 26.34 3.03 2.72
N THR A 165 26.31 3.14 1.40
CA THR A 165 25.76 4.30 0.69
C THR A 165 24.80 3.87 -0.40
N LEU A 166 23.57 4.38 -0.32
CA LEU A 166 22.56 4.19 -1.36
C LEU A 166 22.63 5.26 -2.47
N ARG A 167 23.22 6.43 -2.14
CA ARG A 167 23.38 7.70 -2.88
C ARG A 167 22.24 8.68 -2.61
N GLN A 168 22.61 9.89 -2.15
CA GLN A 168 21.75 11.01 -1.72
C GLN A 168 20.33 11.00 -2.30
N MET A 169 19.37 10.93 -1.39
CA MET A 169 17.94 11.11 -1.66
C MET A 169 17.52 12.48 -1.11
N PRO A 170 17.34 13.51 -1.95
CA PRO A 170 16.37 14.52 -1.57
C PRO A 170 15.03 13.80 -1.49
N SER A 171 14.44 13.67 -0.30
CA SER A 171 12.99 13.56 -0.24
C SER A 171 12.45 14.83 -0.87
N SER A 172 11.53 14.72 -1.82
CA SER A 172 10.86 15.90 -2.35
C SER A 172 10.22 16.64 -1.17
N PRO A 173 10.54 17.93 -0.92
CA PRO A 173 9.92 18.68 0.17
C PRO A 173 8.42 18.74 -0.06
N GLY A 174 7.66 17.85 0.58
CA GLY A 174 6.20 17.76 0.44
C GLY A 174 5.64 16.37 0.12
N LYS A 175 6.39 15.49 -0.57
CA LYS A 175 5.92 14.12 -0.84
C LYS A 175 6.25 13.21 0.34
N LYS A 176 5.34 13.17 1.32
CA LYS A 176 5.33 12.15 2.38
C LYS A 176 4.19 11.21 2.08
N TRP A 177 4.49 10.01 1.57
CA TRP A 177 3.48 8.97 1.56
C TRP A 177 3.47 8.32 2.94
N PRO A 178 2.38 8.49 3.72
CA PRO A 178 2.25 7.73 4.95
C PRO A 178 2.39 6.24 4.65
N LEU A 179 3.02 5.53 5.59
CA LEU A 179 3.03 4.08 5.63
C LEU A 179 1.66 3.58 6.06
#